data_AF-A0A8X6QR87-F1
#
_entry.id   AF-A0A8X6QR87-F1
#
_cell.length_a   1.000
_cell.length_b   1.000
_cell.length_c   1.000
_cell.angle_alpha   90.00
_cell.angle_beta   90.00
_cell.angle_gamma   90.00
#
_symmetry.space_group_name_H-M   'P 1'
#
loop_
_entity.id
_entity.type
_entity.pdbx_description
1 polymer ?
#
loop_
_entity_poly.entity_id
_entity_poly.type
_entity_poly.pdbx_seq_one_letter_code
_entity_poly.pdbx_strand_id
1 'polypeptide(L)'
;MVQFGYNTAVINAPQKVIQEFISSVHLSRTGNMISEDTRDLIWSIAVSIFAIGGMVGGITGGTIATKFGRKGGLLLNNILGIAGAALMTFSKACGSFEMLILGRLAIGFNCGLSTALVPMYLSEISPITLRGGLGTLNQLGVTVGLLLSMVLGIQNILGTEERWPYLFGVAVIPAALQLLLLPLCPESPRYLLITKQQEYSAREALEKLRCTVQVEDDLEEMRNEERAQEQEPQMTVCQVMRNKSLQLPLLIAIVMQLSQQLTGINAVFYYSTGLFMSAGLSEAVSHYATMGVGVIMVVMTLVSIPLMDRAGRRTLHLYGLGGMFICSIFITISLLVKFLYEWVTYLSVVSTLSFVVFFAIGPGSIPWMITAELFSHGPRPAAMSIAVFVNWSANFLVGLVFPQMQRVFENYSFLPFTGLLAIFWIFSYRKVPETKNRTFEEIAALFRREEVVNVNGLTTVVQRKPPVVHHQSAELVAEEKNLETYGTFLIWANGPGPVR
;
A
#
# COMPACT_ATOMS: atom_id res chain seq x y z
N MET A 1 6.26 -8.81 4.31
CA MET A 1 6.11 -7.86 3.19
C MET A 1 7.18 -7.97 2.10
N VAL A 2 8.41 -8.40 2.39
CA VAL A 2 9.45 -8.60 1.35
C VAL A 2 8.98 -9.49 0.19
N GLN A 3 8.30 -10.59 0.50
CA GLN A 3 7.71 -11.46 -0.52
C GLN A 3 6.70 -10.75 -1.43
N PHE A 4 5.89 -9.84 -0.89
CA PHE A 4 4.93 -9.10 -1.70
C PHE A 4 5.65 -8.26 -2.74
N GLY A 5 6.59 -7.41 -2.31
CA GLY A 5 7.37 -6.59 -3.22
C GLY A 5 8.18 -7.38 -4.24
N TYR A 6 8.78 -8.51 -3.81
CA TYR A 6 9.52 -9.40 -4.69
C TYR A 6 8.64 -9.93 -5.81
N ASN A 7 7.49 -10.53 -5.47
CA ASN A 7 6.58 -11.13 -6.45
C ASN A 7 5.87 -10.10 -7.33
N THR A 8 5.77 -8.84 -6.90
CA THR A 8 5.28 -7.74 -7.73
C THR A 8 6.20 -7.48 -8.92
N ALA A 9 7.52 -7.39 -8.73
CA ALA A 9 8.44 -6.96 -9.79
C ALA A 9 9.27 -8.08 -10.43
N VAL A 10 9.30 -9.29 -9.86
CA VAL A 10 10.09 -10.45 -10.36
C VAL A 10 9.79 -10.82 -11.82
N ILE A 11 8.58 -10.55 -12.29
CA ILE A 11 8.12 -10.92 -13.63
C ILE A 11 8.60 -9.94 -14.72
N ASN A 12 9.06 -8.75 -14.36
CA ASN A 12 9.41 -7.68 -15.32
C ASN A 12 10.69 -7.99 -16.10
N ALA A 13 11.81 -8.24 -15.41
CA ALA A 13 13.09 -8.45 -16.06
C ALA A 13 13.16 -9.70 -16.96
N PRO A 14 12.63 -10.88 -16.57
CA PRO A 14 12.65 -12.08 -17.43
C PRO A 14 11.51 -12.12 -18.47
N GLN A 15 10.83 -10.99 -18.77
CA GLN A 15 9.66 -10.96 -19.66
C GLN A 15 9.91 -11.67 -21.00
N LYS A 16 10.95 -11.26 -21.74
CA LYS A 16 11.26 -11.83 -23.06
C LYS A 16 11.51 -13.34 -22.99
N VAL A 17 12.32 -13.75 -22.02
CA VAL A 17 12.69 -15.16 -21.79
C VAL A 17 11.45 -16.02 -21.49
N ILE A 18 10.50 -15.51 -20.71
CA ILE A 18 9.27 -16.25 -20.40
C ILE A 18 8.34 -16.28 -21.62
N GLN A 19 8.29 -15.21 -22.43
CA GLN A 19 7.52 -15.19 -23.68
C GLN A 19 8.08 -16.21 -24.70
N GLU A 20 9.40 -16.36 -24.78
CA GLU A 20 10.06 -17.40 -25.58
C GLU A 20 9.74 -18.80 -25.05
N PHE A 21 9.75 -19.01 -23.74
CA PHE A 21 9.30 -20.26 -23.11
C PHE A 21 7.84 -20.62 -23.45
N ILE A 22 6.92 -19.65 -23.41
CA ILE A 22 5.51 -19.87 -23.80
C ILE A 22 5.45 -20.31 -25.27
N SER A 23 6.24 -19.68 -26.13
CA SER A 23 6.28 -19.97 -27.57
C SER A 23 6.84 -21.36 -27.85
N SER A 24 7.92 -21.75 -27.17
CA SER A 24 8.54 -23.08 -27.34
C SER A 24 7.68 -24.22 -26.79
N VAL A 25 6.97 -23.99 -25.69
CA VAL A 25 5.99 -24.96 -25.16
C VAL A 25 4.80 -25.10 -26.10
N HIS A 26 4.29 -24.01 -26.68
CA HIS A 26 3.20 -24.11 -27.65
C HIS A 26 3.63 -24.89 -28.89
N LEU A 27 4.79 -24.56 -29.46
CA LEU A 27 5.35 -25.24 -30.62
C LEU A 27 5.54 -26.74 -30.38
N SER A 28 6.08 -27.13 -29.21
CA SER A 28 6.29 -28.55 -28.89
C SER A 28 4.98 -29.33 -28.71
N ARG A 29 3.88 -28.68 -28.35
CA ARG A 29 2.57 -29.32 -28.15
C ARG A 29 1.71 -29.36 -29.41
N THR A 30 1.68 -28.29 -30.19
CA THR A 30 0.77 -28.16 -31.35
C THR A 30 1.46 -28.33 -32.69
N GLY A 31 2.80 -28.24 -32.74
CA GLY A 31 3.58 -28.22 -33.97
C GLY A 31 3.52 -26.89 -34.74
N ASN A 32 2.75 -25.90 -34.25
CA ASN A 32 2.57 -24.61 -34.90
C ASN A 32 3.21 -23.47 -34.08
N MET A 33 3.66 -22.43 -34.77
CA MET A 33 4.11 -21.19 -34.11
C MET A 33 2.91 -20.45 -33.52
N ILE A 34 3.05 -19.99 -32.28
CA ILE A 34 2.02 -19.16 -31.62
C ILE A 34 1.98 -17.78 -32.26
N SER A 35 0.77 -17.21 -32.44
CA SER A 35 0.61 -15.82 -32.84
C SER A 35 1.12 -14.88 -31.73
N GLU A 36 1.77 -13.78 -32.09
CA GLU A 36 2.27 -12.78 -31.14
C GLU A 36 1.15 -12.25 -30.23
N ASP A 37 -0.04 -12.03 -30.79
CA ASP A 37 -1.22 -11.57 -30.04
C ASP A 37 -1.62 -12.53 -28.93
N THR A 38 -1.59 -13.83 -29.23
CA THR A 38 -1.93 -14.88 -28.27
C THR A 38 -0.86 -15.02 -27.20
N ARG A 39 0.42 -14.94 -27.57
CA ARG A 39 1.55 -14.98 -26.64
C ARG A 39 1.47 -13.81 -25.65
N ASP A 40 1.23 -12.60 -26.15
CA ASP A 40 1.16 -11.39 -25.33
C ASP A 40 -0.08 -11.40 -24.42
N LEU A 41 -1.20 -11.99 -24.86
CA LEU A 41 -2.37 -12.22 -24.03
C LEU A 41 -2.08 -13.21 -22.90
N ILE A 42 -1.45 -14.36 -23.18
CA ILE A 42 -1.05 -15.34 -22.15
C ILE A 42 -0.11 -14.71 -21.13
N TRP A 43 0.86 -13.92 -21.60
CA TRP A 43 1.76 -13.15 -20.74
C TRP A 43 0.99 -12.18 -19.83
N SER A 44 0.08 -11.39 -20.40
CA SER A 44 -0.74 -10.44 -19.65
C SER A 44 -1.62 -11.13 -18.61
N ILE A 45 -2.13 -12.33 -18.91
CA ILE A 45 -2.85 -13.19 -17.95
C ILE A 45 -1.92 -13.65 -16.83
N ALA A 46 -0.71 -14.13 -17.14
CA ALA A 46 0.26 -14.58 -16.13
C ALA A 46 0.71 -13.46 -15.18
N VAL A 47 0.81 -12.22 -15.67
CA VAL A 47 1.11 -11.04 -14.85
C VAL A 47 -0.11 -10.67 -13.98
N SER A 48 -1.29 -10.55 -14.59
CA SER A 48 -2.50 -10.01 -13.94
C SER A 48 -3.17 -10.99 -12.97
N ILE A 49 -3.11 -12.31 -13.18
CA ILE A 49 -3.72 -13.31 -12.29
C ILE A 49 -3.20 -13.23 -10.84
N PHE A 50 -1.99 -12.71 -10.66
CA PHE A 50 -1.42 -12.38 -9.34
C PHE A 50 -2.32 -11.43 -8.55
N ALA A 51 -2.88 -10.40 -9.20
CA ALA A 51 -3.77 -9.44 -8.58
C ALA A 51 -5.13 -10.05 -8.20
N ILE A 52 -5.64 -11.01 -8.98
CA ILE A 52 -6.85 -11.78 -8.61
C ILE A 52 -6.58 -12.59 -7.35
N GLY A 53 -5.44 -13.30 -7.28
CA GLY A 53 -5.02 -13.98 -6.06
C GLY A 53 -4.96 -13.03 -4.87
N GLY A 54 -4.32 -11.86 -5.06
CA GLY A 54 -4.19 -10.82 -4.04
C GLY A 54 -5.53 -10.29 -3.54
N MET A 55 -6.51 -10.12 -4.43
CA MET A 55 -7.87 -9.71 -4.11
C MET A 55 -8.55 -10.70 -3.17
N VAL A 56 -8.54 -11.99 -3.51
CA VAL A 56 -9.16 -13.05 -2.71
C VAL A 56 -8.43 -13.20 -1.37
N GLY A 57 -7.09 -13.21 -1.39
CA GLY A 57 -6.28 -13.30 -0.17
C GLY A 57 -6.47 -12.12 0.78
N GLY A 58 -6.58 -10.90 0.23
CA GLY A 58 -6.80 -9.69 1.02
C GLY A 58 -8.16 -9.65 1.70
N ILE A 59 -9.24 -10.00 0.99
CA ILE A 59 -10.61 -10.04 1.53
C ILE A 59 -10.75 -11.14 2.59
N THR A 60 -10.15 -12.31 2.35
CA THR A 60 -10.20 -13.44 3.30
C THR A 60 -9.29 -13.24 4.52
N GLY A 61 -8.37 -12.27 4.48
CA GLY A 61 -7.39 -12.04 5.54
C GLY A 61 -8.00 -11.72 6.90
N GLY A 62 -9.08 -10.95 6.96
CA GLY A 62 -9.79 -10.69 8.22
C GLY A 62 -10.37 -11.97 8.84
N THR A 63 -11.04 -12.79 8.04
CA THR A 63 -11.62 -14.08 8.50
C THR A 63 -10.54 -15.03 9.01
N ILE A 64 -9.41 -15.12 8.30
CA ILE A 64 -8.28 -15.96 8.69
C ILE A 64 -7.66 -15.45 10.00
N ALA A 65 -7.49 -14.13 10.15
CA ALA A 65 -6.94 -13.51 11.36
C ALA A 65 -7.78 -13.79 12.61
N THR A 66 -9.10 -13.79 12.48
CA THR A 66 -10.03 -14.09 13.59
C THR A 66 -10.05 -15.59 13.91
N LYS A 67 -10.08 -16.45 12.88
CA LYS A 67 -10.20 -17.91 13.08
C LYS A 67 -8.92 -18.56 13.58
N PHE A 68 -7.78 -18.25 12.96
CA PHE A 68 -6.50 -18.91 13.21
C PHE A 68 -5.50 -18.04 14.00
N GLY A 69 -5.87 -16.81 14.33
CA GLY A 69 -4.94 -15.84 14.91
C GLY A 69 -4.06 -15.18 13.84
N ARG A 70 -3.27 -14.20 14.26
CA ARG A 70 -2.42 -13.43 13.36
C ARG A 70 -1.18 -14.24 12.99
N LYS A 71 -0.50 -14.81 13.99
CA LYS A 71 0.65 -15.71 13.81
C LYS A 71 0.24 -16.98 13.07
N GLY A 72 -0.84 -17.64 13.49
CA GLY A 72 -1.35 -18.84 12.84
C GLY A 72 -1.72 -18.61 11.37
N GLY A 73 -2.37 -17.48 11.07
CA GLY A 73 -2.67 -17.07 9.69
C GLY A 73 -1.40 -16.89 8.84
N LEU A 74 -0.36 -16.25 9.38
CA LEU A 74 0.91 -16.06 8.68
C LEU A 74 1.66 -17.38 8.44
N LEU A 75 1.60 -18.34 9.38
CA LEU A 75 2.19 -19.67 9.20
C LEU A 75 1.49 -20.46 8.08
N LEU A 76 0.15 -20.48 8.07
CA LEU A 76 -0.63 -21.09 7.00
C LEU A 76 -0.31 -20.43 5.65
N ASN A 77 -0.16 -19.11 5.65
CA ASN A 77 0.13 -18.34 4.46
C ASN A 77 1.47 -18.74 3.81
N ASN A 78 2.50 -19.02 4.61
CA ASN A 78 3.80 -19.44 4.07
C ASN A 78 3.74 -20.78 3.32
N ILE A 79 2.87 -21.71 3.73
CA ILE A 79 2.67 -22.97 3.01
C ILE A 79 2.16 -22.70 1.59
N LEU A 80 1.19 -21.79 1.44
CA LEU A 80 0.69 -21.34 0.15
C LEU A 80 1.78 -20.63 -0.68
N GLY A 81 2.61 -19.83 -0.02
CA GLY A 81 3.74 -19.15 -0.66
C GLY A 81 4.78 -20.13 -1.22
N ILE A 82 5.13 -21.18 -0.46
CA ILE A 82 6.07 -22.22 -0.90
C ILE A 82 5.45 -23.03 -2.05
N ALA A 83 4.19 -23.42 -1.94
CA ALA A 83 3.49 -24.14 -3.02
C ALA A 83 3.44 -23.32 -4.31
N GLY A 84 3.10 -22.03 -4.23
CA GLY A 84 3.11 -21.13 -5.39
C GLY A 84 4.49 -20.97 -6.01
N ALA A 85 5.52 -20.76 -5.19
CA ALA A 85 6.90 -20.65 -5.67
C ALA A 85 7.42 -21.95 -6.30
N ALA A 86 7.09 -23.11 -5.74
CA ALA A 86 7.43 -24.41 -6.29
C ALA A 86 6.78 -24.62 -7.67
N LEU A 87 5.49 -24.34 -7.82
CA LEU A 87 4.78 -24.43 -9.11
C LEU A 87 5.45 -23.59 -10.20
N MET A 88 5.85 -22.35 -9.87
CA MET A 88 6.56 -21.48 -10.81
C MET A 88 7.97 -21.99 -11.14
N THR A 89 8.70 -22.52 -10.16
CA THR A 89 10.07 -23.04 -10.34
C THR A 89 10.09 -24.28 -11.23
N PHE A 90 9.14 -25.21 -11.05
CA PHE A 90 9.06 -26.45 -11.82
C PHE A 90 8.34 -26.30 -13.17
N SER A 91 7.76 -25.12 -13.46
CA SER A 91 7.01 -24.86 -14.70
C SER A 91 7.81 -25.16 -15.98
N LYS A 92 9.10 -24.78 -16.00
CA LYS A 92 9.99 -25.04 -17.14
C LYS A 92 10.31 -26.52 -17.29
N ALA A 93 10.60 -27.21 -16.19
CA ALA A 93 10.94 -28.65 -16.20
C ALA A 93 9.77 -29.51 -16.69
N CYS A 94 8.53 -29.12 -16.38
CA CYS A 94 7.32 -29.81 -16.83
C CYS A 94 6.81 -29.34 -18.21
N GLY A 95 7.44 -28.33 -18.84
CA GLY A 95 6.97 -27.77 -20.10
C GLY A 95 5.53 -27.23 -20.04
N SER A 96 5.18 -26.53 -18.95
CA SER A 96 3.82 -26.02 -18.72
C SER A 96 3.81 -24.57 -18.27
N PHE A 97 3.28 -23.69 -19.14
CA PHE A 97 2.98 -22.31 -18.78
C PHE A 97 1.74 -22.20 -17.88
N GLU A 98 0.88 -23.23 -17.85
CA GLU A 98 -0.27 -23.29 -16.93
C GLU A 98 0.18 -23.37 -15.47
N MET A 99 1.25 -24.14 -15.18
CA MET A 99 1.86 -24.18 -13.85
C MET A 99 2.38 -22.82 -13.40
N LEU A 100 2.93 -22.02 -14.32
CA LEU A 100 3.34 -20.65 -14.04
C LEU A 100 2.14 -19.78 -13.65
N ILE A 101 1.04 -19.86 -14.42
CA ILE A 101 -0.19 -19.09 -14.14
C ILE A 101 -0.81 -19.48 -12.79
N LEU A 102 -0.91 -20.79 -12.50
CA LEU A 102 -1.42 -21.29 -11.21
C LEU A 102 -0.51 -20.91 -10.04
N GLY A 103 0.80 -20.96 -10.24
CA GLY A 103 1.78 -20.50 -9.25
C GLY A 103 1.66 -19.00 -8.97
N ARG A 104 1.42 -18.18 -10.01
CA ARG A 104 1.16 -16.73 -9.89
C ARG A 104 -0.14 -16.44 -9.16
N LEU A 105 -1.19 -17.23 -9.36
CA LEU A 105 -2.43 -17.14 -8.59
C LEU A 105 -2.21 -17.46 -7.11
N ALA A 106 -1.51 -18.57 -6.81
CA ALA A 106 -1.24 -19.01 -5.45
C ALA A 106 -0.36 -18.03 -4.67
N ILE A 107 0.71 -17.52 -5.29
CA ILE A 107 1.57 -16.50 -4.67
C ILE A 107 0.85 -15.16 -4.54
N GLY A 108 -0.07 -14.85 -5.47
CA GLY A 108 -0.98 -13.72 -5.38
C GLY A 108 -1.85 -13.80 -4.12
N PHE A 109 -2.49 -14.95 -3.89
CA PHE A 109 -3.24 -15.20 -2.65
C PHE A 109 -2.37 -15.01 -1.42
N ASN A 110 -1.15 -15.55 -1.44
CA ASN A 110 -0.20 -15.39 -0.35
C ASN A 110 0.15 -13.92 -0.06
N CYS A 111 0.37 -13.14 -1.12
CA CYS A 111 0.67 -11.72 -1.01
C CYS A 111 -0.53 -10.92 -0.50
N GLY A 112 -1.73 -11.17 -1.03
CA GLY A 112 -2.97 -10.56 -0.56
C GLY A 112 -3.21 -10.81 0.93
N LEU A 113 -3.06 -12.06 1.36
CA LEU A 113 -3.19 -12.43 2.77
C LEU A 113 -2.12 -11.75 3.63
N SER A 114 -0.87 -11.66 3.14
CA SER A 114 0.20 -10.92 3.82
C SER A 114 -0.12 -9.43 3.97
N THR A 115 -0.71 -8.79 2.96
CA THR A 115 -1.07 -7.37 3.01
C THR A 115 -2.10 -7.05 4.10
N ALA A 116 -2.92 -8.03 4.50
CA ALA A 116 -3.86 -7.89 5.62
C ALA A 116 -3.23 -8.29 6.97
N LEU A 117 -2.56 -9.46 7.04
CA LEU A 117 -2.11 -10.04 8.31
C LEU A 117 -0.88 -9.37 8.91
N VAL A 118 0.10 -8.99 8.08
CA VAL A 118 1.36 -8.41 8.59
C VAL A 118 1.14 -7.06 9.29
N PRO A 119 0.42 -6.06 8.72
CA PRO A 119 0.19 -4.80 9.42
C PRO A 119 -0.67 -4.99 10.68
N MET A 120 -1.62 -5.94 10.66
CA MET A 120 -2.40 -6.29 11.83
C MET A 120 -1.50 -6.85 12.94
N TYR A 121 -0.70 -7.87 12.63
CA TYR A 121 0.22 -8.47 13.60
C TYR A 121 1.21 -7.45 14.17
N LEU A 122 1.86 -6.66 13.30
CA LEU A 122 2.80 -5.63 13.76
C LEU A 122 2.11 -4.59 14.64
N SER A 123 0.95 -4.06 14.24
CA SER A 123 0.28 -3.02 15.04
C SER A 123 -0.18 -3.52 16.42
N GLU A 124 -0.52 -4.82 16.53
CA GLU A 124 -0.98 -5.42 17.78
C GLU A 124 0.14 -5.85 18.74
N ILE A 125 1.35 -6.15 18.24
CA ILE A 125 2.51 -6.44 19.10
C ILE A 125 3.30 -5.18 19.49
N SER A 126 3.17 -4.12 18.69
CA SER A 126 3.90 -2.86 18.89
C SER A 126 3.40 -2.09 20.11
N PRO A 127 4.29 -1.42 20.88
CA PRO A 127 3.86 -0.37 21.78
C PRO A 127 3.34 0.83 20.98
N ILE A 128 2.43 1.60 21.58
CA ILE A 128 1.75 2.73 20.94
C ILE A 128 2.74 3.73 20.34
N THR A 129 3.82 4.02 21.06
CA THR A 129 4.88 4.96 20.67
C THR A 129 5.65 4.53 19.41
N LEU A 130 5.74 3.22 19.14
CA LEU A 130 6.49 2.67 18.00
C LEU A 130 5.59 2.14 16.88
N ARG A 131 4.26 2.13 17.07
CA ARG A 131 3.30 1.57 16.11
C ARG A 131 3.42 2.22 14.73
N GLY A 132 3.60 3.54 14.68
CA GLY A 132 3.84 4.28 13.44
C GLY A 132 5.11 3.82 12.72
N GLY A 133 6.23 3.76 13.44
CA GLY A 133 7.52 3.31 12.91
C GLY A 133 7.48 1.86 12.41
N LEU A 134 6.86 0.94 13.15
CA LEU A 134 6.72 -0.46 12.73
C LEU A 134 5.76 -0.63 11.53
N GLY A 135 4.78 0.27 11.39
CA GLY A 135 3.99 0.38 10.17
C GLY A 135 4.83 0.71 8.93
N THR A 136 5.87 1.53 9.07
CA THR A 136 6.76 1.89 7.96
C THR A 136 7.66 0.75 7.50
N LEU A 137 8.03 -0.17 8.41
CA LEU A 137 8.80 -1.37 8.06
C LEU A 137 8.06 -2.26 7.05
N ASN A 138 6.73 -2.25 7.05
CA ASN A 138 5.96 -2.95 6.03
C ASN A 138 6.25 -2.41 4.64
N GLN A 139 6.14 -1.09 4.48
CA GLN A 139 6.37 -0.42 3.20
C GLN A 139 7.84 -0.54 2.77
N LEU A 140 8.78 -0.42 3.71
CA LEU A 140 10.19 -0.68 3.44
C LEU A 140 10.41 -2.12 2.96
N GLY A 141 9.77 -3.10 3.60
CA GLY A 141 9.81 -4.49 3.17
C GLY A 141 9.35 -4.67 1.73
N VAL A 142 8.26 -4.02 1.31
CA VAL A 142 7.78 -4.05 -0.08
C VAL A 142 8.83 -3.48 -1.03
N THR A 143 9.38 -2.30 -0.75
CA THR A 143 10.34 -1.67 -1.66
C THR A 143 11.68 -2.39 -1.73
N VAL A 144 12.16 -2.95 -0.62
CA VAL A 144 13.35 -3.81 -0.61
C VAL A 144 13.09 -5.09 -1.41
N GLY A 145 11.93 -5.73 -1.26
CA GLY A 145 11.56 -6.89 -2.07
C GLY A 145 11.55 -6.59 -3.56
N LEU A 146 10.99 -5.43 -3.93
CA LEU A 146 10.95 -4.96 -5.31
C LEU A 146 12.36 -4.76 -5.87
N LEU A 147 13.24 -4.06 -5.15
CA LEU A 147 14.64 -3.90 -5.53
C LEU A 147 15.37 -5.25 -5.68
N LEU A 148 15.21 -6.17 -4.71
CA LEU A 148 15.82 -7.49 -4.77
C LEU A 148 15.40 -8.26 -6.02
N SER A 149 14.13 -8.19 -6.42
CA SER A 149 13.65 -8.85 -7.64
C SER A 149 14.26 -8.25 -8.90
N MET A 150 14.42 -6.93 -8.96
CA MET A 150 15.03 -6.23 -10.09
C MET A 150 16.53 -6.53 -10.20
N VAL A 151 17.24 -6.64 -9.06
CA VAL A 151 18.67 -7.00 -9.02
C VAL A 151 18.87 -8.45 -9.47
N LEU A 152 18.10 -9.40 -8.92
CA LEU A 152 18.25 -10.81 -9.27
C LEU A 152 17.78 -11.12 -10.70
N GLY A 153 16.84 -10.34 -11.22
CA GLY A 153 16.27 -10.50 -12.56
C GLY A 153 17.20 -10.09 -13.72
N ILE A 154 18.39 -9.54 -13.47
CA ILE A 154 19.34 -9.17 -14.53
C ILE A 154 19.84 -10.45 -15.24
N GLN A 155 20.10 -10.34 -16.54
CA GLN A 155 20.66 -11.41 -17.37
C GLN A 155 21.98 -11.98 -16.83
N ASN A 156 22.78 -11.20 -16.11
CA ASN A 156 24.04 -11.67 -15.54
C ASN A 156 23.86 -12.57 -14.30
N ILE A 157 22.65 -12.66 -13.73
CA ILE A 157 22.37 -13.36 -12.46
C ILE A 157 21.41 -14.53 -12.69
N LEU A 158 20.10 -14.27 -12.61
CA LEU A 158 19.05 -15.30 -12.74
C LEU A 158 18.08 -15.02 -13.90
N GLY A 159 18.17 -13.86 -14.57
CA GLY A 159 17.33 -13.49 -15.71
C GLY A 159 17.66 -14.17 -17.04
N THR A 160 18.36 -15.31 -17.03
CA THR A 160 18.74 -16.04 -18.25
C THR A 160 17.70 -17.09 -18.64
N GLU A 161 17.77 -17.56 -19.89
CA GLU A 161 16.92 -18.64 -20.40
C GLU A 161 16.93 -19.87 -19.49
N GLU A 162 18.09 -20.27 -18.98
CA GLU A 162 18.21 -21.43 -18.09
C GLU A 162 17.75 -21.17 -16.66
N ARG A 163 17.95 -19.95 -16.13
CA ARG A 163 17.87 -19.69 -14.69
C ARG A 163 16.63 -18.93 -14.23
N TRP A 164 15.81 -18.41 -15.15
CA TRP A 164 14.59 -17.68 -14.79
C TRP A 164 13.63 -18.46 -13.86
N PRO A 165 13.50 -19.82 -13.90
CA PRO A 165 12.61 -20.51 -12.97
C PRO A 165 13.10 -20.40 -11.52
N TYR A 166 14.43 -20.38 -11.30
CA TYR A 166 15.01 -20.20 -9.96
C TYR A 166 14.77 -18.79 -9.42
N LEU A 167 14.58 -17.80 -10.28
CA LEU A 167 14.18 -16.45 -9.86
C LEU A 167 12.85 -16.49 -9.10
N PHE A 168 11.89 -17.31 -9.52
CA PHE A 168 10.66 -17.52 -8.76
C PHE A 168 10.88 -18.40 -7.52
N GLY A 169 11.80 -19.36 -7.59
CA GLY A 169 12.18 -20.23 -6.47
C GLY A 169 12.81 -19.50 -5.29
N VAL A 170 13.50 -18.37 -5.52
CA VAL A 170 14.05 -17.53 -4.44
C VAL A 170 12.97 -17.07 -3.46
N ALA A 171 11.70 -16.96 -3.88
CA ALA A 171 10.60 -16.61 -2.99
C ALA A 171 10.36 -17.64 -1.86
N VAL A 172 10.84 -18.89 -2.01
CA VAL A 172 10.80 -19.93 -0.96
C VAL A 172 11.67 -19.54 0.23
N ILE A 173 12.81 -18.90 0.01
CA ILE A 173 13.78 -18.57 1.07
C ILE A 173 13.14 -17.72 2.19
N PRO A 174 12.52 -16.56 1.91
CA PRO A 174 11.87 -15.77 2.95
C PRO A 174 10.66 -16.49 3.59
N ALA A 175 9.93 -17.34 2.85
CA ALA A 175 8.83 -18.13 3.44
C ALA A 175 9.35 -19.19 4.41
N ALA A 176 10.41 -19.91 4.04
CA ALA A 176 11.02 -20.93 4.89
C ALA A 176 11.64 -20.28 6.13
N LEU A 177 12.32 -19.15 5.97
CA LEU A 177 12.84 -18.37 7.09
C LEU A 177 11.72 -17.91 8.02
N GLN A 178 10.61 -17.42 7.46
CA GLN A 178 9.45 -17.02 8.25
C GLN A 178 8.79 -18.22 8.94
N LEU A 179 8.72 -19.41 8.32
CA LEU A 179 8.23 -20.63 8.97
C LEU A 179 9.11 -21.10 10.13
N LEU A 180 10.43 -20.89 10.03
CA LEU A 180 11.37 -21.26 11.09
C LEU A 180 11.36 -20.26 12.26
N LEU A 181 11.33 -18.96 11.96
CA LEU A 181 11.46 -17.91 12.96
C LEU A 181 10.14 -17.52 13.63
N LEU A 182 9.03 -17.51 12.88
CA LEU A 182 7.74 -17.04 13.39
C LEU A 182 7.18 -17.88 14.57
N PRO A 183 7.40 -19.21 14.67
CA PRO A 183 7.00 -19.98 15.84
C PRO A 183 7.61 -19.48 17.15
N LEU A 184 8.84 -18.92 17.11
CA LEU A 184 9.54 -18.36 18.27
C LEU A 184 8.89 -17.05 18.77
N CYS A 185 8.20 -16.35 17.87
CA CYS A 185 7.47 -15.13 18.19
C CYS A 185 6.17 -15.43 18.96
N PRO A 186 5.79 -14.57 19.92
CA PRO A 186 4.50 -14.68 20.59
C PRO A 186 3.34 -14.42 19.63
N GLU A 187 2.16 -14.95 19.94
CA GLU A 187 0.93 -14.56 19.25
C GLU A 187 0.52 -13.14 19.66
N SER A 188 -0.34 -12.49 18.87
CA SER A 188 -0.86 -11.16 19.19
C SER A 188 -1.54 -11.14 20.57
N PRO A 189 -1.08 -10.28 21.52
CA PRO A 189 -1.74 -10.13 22.81
C PRO A 189 -3.19 -9.66 22.69
N ARG A 190 -3.47 -8.76 21.74
CA ARG A 190 -4.83 -8.27 21.45
C ARG A 190 -5.75 -9.39 20.97
N TYR A 191 -5.25 -10.30 20.13
CA TYR A 191 -6.01 -11.48 19.72
C TYR A 191 -6.33 -12.40 20.90
N LEU A 192 -5.33 -12.66 21.75
CA LEU A 192 -5.47 -13.54 22.91
C LEU A 192 -6.46 -12.98 23.93
N LEU A 193 -6.39 -11.67 24.20
CA LEU A 193 -7.27 -10.99 25.15
C LEU A 193 -8.70 -10.86 24.59
N ILE A 194 -8.87 -10.17 23.46
CA ILE A 194 -10.19 -9.76 22.97
C ILE A 194 -10.93 -10.94 22.28
N THR A 195 -10.24 -11.66 21.40
CA THR A 195 -10.91 -12.71 20.59
C THR A 195 -10.96 -14.06 21.30
N LYS A 196 -9.91 -14.42 22.04
CA LYS A 196 -9.83 -15.72 22.75
C LYS A 196 -10.23 -15.64 24.22
N GLN A 197 -10.35 -14.44 24.81
CA GLN A 197 -10.68 -14.26 26.22
C GLN A 197 -9.68 -14.99 27.15
N GLN A 198 -8.40 -15.00 26.75
CA GLN A 198 -7.29 -15.67 27.45
C GLN A 198 -6.31 -14.64 28.02
N GLU A 199 -6.64 -14.08 29.18
CA GLU A 199 -5.87 -13.01 29.82
C GLU A 199 -4.45 -13.46 30.22
N TYR A 200 -4.31 -14.65 30.81
CA TYR A 200 -3.00 -15.17 31.25
C TYR A 200 -2.01 -15.26 30.08
N SER A 201 -2.43 -15.86 28.96
CA SER A 201 -1.60 -15.99 27.76
C SER A 201 -1.30 -14.63 27.12
N ALA A 202 -2.24 -13.68 27.16
CA ALA A 202 -2.03 -12.32 26.67
C ALA A 202 -0.98 -11.57 27.51
N ARG A 203 -1.02 -11.73 28.84
CA ARG A 203 -0.01 -11.19 29.75
C ARG A 203 1.37 -11.78 29.47
N GLU A 204 1.49 -13.11 29.38
CA GLU A 204 2.77 -13.77 29.08
C GLU A 204 3.37 -13.29 27.74
N ALA A 205 2.52 -13.15 26.71
CA ALA A 205 2.94 -12.60 25.42
C ALA A 205 3.42 -11.15 25.53
N LEU A 206 2.75 -10.30 26.30
CA LEU A 206 3.15 -8.92 26.55
C LEU A 206 4.45 -8.82 27.35
N GLU A 207 4.60 -9.61 28.40
CA GLU A 207 5.82 -9.64 29.23
C GLU A 207 7.04 -10.01 28.37
N LYS A 208 6.87 -10.98 27.46
CA LYS A 208 7.91 -11.37 26.49
C LYS A 208 8.22 -10.27 25.47
N LEU A 209 7.22 -9.51 25.03
CA LEU A 209 7.38 -8.44 24.04
C LEU A 209 7.97 -7.15 24.64
N ARG A 210 7.59 -6.82 25.87
CA ARG A 210 8.01 -5.60 26.57
C ARG A 210 9.28 -5.80 27.40
N CYS A 211 9.67 -7.05 27.64
CA CYS A 211 10.79 -7.41 28.53
C CYS A 211 10.62 -6.84 29.95
N THR A 212 9.38 -6.70 30.41
CA THR A 212 9.03 -6.21 31.75
C THR A 212 7.77 -6.92 32.24
N VAL A 213 7.63 -7.03 33.56
CA VAL A 213 6.44 -7.58 34.23
C VAL A 213 5.34 -6.51 34.37
N GLN A 214 5.69 -5.23 34.25
CA GLN A 214 4.76 -4.11 34.33
C GLN A 214 4.05 -3.89 32.99
N VAL A 215 3.05 -4.72 32.70
CA VAL A 215 2.24 -4.66 31.46
C VAL A 215 0.77 -4.30 31.72
N GLU A 216 0.45 -3.87 32.94
CA GLU A 216 -0.94 -3.54 33.32
C GLU A 216 -1.50 -2.37 32.52
N ASP A 217 -0.69 -1.34 32.27
CA ASP A 217 -1.09 -0.18 31.47
C ASP A 217 -1.43 -0.58 30.02
N ASP A 218 -0.63 -1.47 29.41
CA ASP A 218 -0.89 -2.03 28.07
C ASP A 218 -2.18 -2.89 28.07
N LEU A 219 -2.41 -3.69 29.13
CA LEU A 219 -3.62 -4.50 29.26
C LEU A 219 -4.88 -3.64 29.46
N GLU A 220 -4.79 -2.59 30.26
CA GLU A 220 -5.89 -1.64 30.47
C GLU A 220 -6.20 -0.85 29.20
N GLU A 221 -5.18 -0.44 28.43
CA GLU A 221 -5.36 0.13 27.08
C GLU A 221 -6.17 -0.80 26.19
N MET A 222 -5.81 -2.08 26.11
CA MET A 222 -6.52 -3.07 25.28
C MET A 222 -7.96 -3.29 25.75
N ARG A 223 -8.22 -3.30 27.06
CA ARG A 223 -9.58 -3.37 27.63
C ARG A 223 -10.40 -2.12 27.31
N ASN A 224 -9.78 -0.96 27.29
CA ASN A 224 -10.44 0.29 26.91
C ASN A 224 -10.78 0.30 25.41
N GLU A 225 -9.89 -0.21 24.55
CA GLU A 225 -10.18 -0.41 23.14
C GLU A 225 -11.32 -1.41 22.90
N GLU A 226 -11.38 -2.51 23.65
CA GLU A 226 -12.47 -3.50 23.59
C GLU A 226 -13.81 -2.86 23.97
N ARG A 227 -13.86 -2.14 25.10
CA ARG A 227 -15.06 -1.38 25.53
C ARG A 227 -15.50 -0.37 24.49
N ALA A 228 -14.57 0.32 23.83
CA ALA A 228 -14.89 1.25 22.75
C ALA A 228 -15.42 0.52 21.48
N GLN A 229 -14.91 -0.68 21.18
CA GLN A 229 -15.43 -1.52 20.09
C GLN A 229 -16.83 -2.07 20.39
N GLU A 230 -17.14 -2.40 21.64
CA GLU A 230 -18.49 -2.84 22.03
C GLU A 230 -19.54 -1.72 21.92
N GLN A 231 -19.12 -0.47 22.12
CA GLN A 231 -19.99 0.70 21.96
C GLN A 231 -20.38 0.98 20.49
N GLU A 232 -19.55 0.54 19.54
CA GLU A 232 -19.82 0.67 18.10
C GLU A 232 -19.99 -0.70 17.43
N PRO A 233 -21.22 -1.16 17.18
CA PRO A 233 -21.43 -2.47 16.55
C PRO A 233 -20.75 -2.53 15.18
N GLN A 234 -20.08 -3.65 14.93
CA GLN A 234 -19.42 -3.88 13.65
C GLN A 234 -20.44 -3.82 12.50
N MET A 235 -20.10 -3.04 11.48
CA MET A 235 -20.95 -2.89 10.31
C MET A 235 -20.52 -3.85 9.20
N THR A 236 -21.49 -4.46 8.56
CA THR A 236 -21.27 -5.23 7.32
C THR A 236 -20.95 -4.30 6.15
N VAL A 237 -20.29 -4.84 5.12
CA VAL A 237 -20.01 -4.12 3.85
C VAL A 237 -21.27 -3.48 3.27
N CYS A 238 -22.39 -4.21 3.26
CA CYS A 238 -23.67 -3.71 2.75
C CYS A 238 -24.21 -2.53 3.57
N GLN A 239 -24.09 -2.59 4.90
CA GLN A 239 -24.50 -1.50 5.79
C GLN A 239 -23.63 -0.25 5.60
N VAL A 240 -22.32 -0.41 5.44
CA VAL A 240 -21.41 0.72 5.17
C VAL A 240 -21.74 1.39 3.84
N MET A 241 -21.99 0.61 2.78
CA MET A 241 -22.35 1.15 1.46
C MET A 241 -23.69 1.89 1.44
N ARG A 242 -24.67 1.45 2.26
CA ARG A 242 -26.01 2.06 2.31
C ARG A 242 -26.12 3.24 3.27
N ASN A 243 -25.21 3.38 4.21
CA ASN A 243 -25.25 4.44 5.20
C ASN A 243 -24.84 5.79 4.58
N LYS A 244 -25.79 6.72 4.43
CA LYS A 244 -25.57 8.05 3.85
C LYS A 244 -24.43 8.84 4.51
N SER A 245 -24.29 8.76 5.83
CA SER A 245 -23.22 9.46 6.56
C SER A 245 -21.81 8.95 6.23
N LEU A 246 -21.70 7.72 5.70
CA LEU A 246 -20.44 7.08 5.36
C LEU A 246 -20.14 7.10 3.86
N GLN A 247 -21.08 7.58 3.02
CA GLN A 247 -20.92 7.55 1.57
C GLN A 247 -19.78 8.44 1.08
N LEU A 248 -19.63 9.65 1.64
CA LEU A 248 -18.53 10.54 1.26
C LEU A 248 -17.16 10.02 1.76
N PRO A 249 -16.99 9.62 3.03
CA PRO A 249 -15.77 8.93 3.48
C PRO A 249 -15.43 7.69 2.64
N LEU A 250 -16.44 6.88 2.28
CA LEU A 250 -16.27 5.69 1.44
C LEU A 250 -15.86 6.04 0.02
N LEU A 251 -16.49 7.06 -0.59
CA LEU A 251 -16.10 7.55 -1.90
C LEU A 251 -14.65 8.03 -1.89
N ILE A 252 -14.23 8.76 -0.85
CA ILE A 252 -12.85 9.18 -0.68
C ILE A 252 -11.93 7.96 -0.60
N ALA A 253 -12.22 6.99 0.27
CA ALA A 253 -11.42 5.77 0.39
C ALA A 253 -11.29 5.03 -0.97
N ILE A 254 -12.39 4.86 -1.70
CA ILE A 254 -12.40 4.23 -3.02
C ILE A 254 -11.51 5.01 -4.00
N VAL A 255 -11.71 6.33 -4.12
CA VAL A 255 -10.94 7.16 -5.05
C VAL A 255 -9.46 7.21 -4.67
N MET A 256 -9.11 7.18 -3.39
CA MET A 256 -7.71 7.10 -2.94
C MET A 256 -7.05 5.78 -3.35
N GLN A 257 -7.77 4.65 -3.31
CA GLN A 257 -7.24 3.37 -3.78
C GLN A 257 -7.12 3.32 -5.31
N LEU A 258 -8.09 3.89 -6.03
CA LEU A 258 -8.00 4.08 -7.48
C LEU A 258 -6.83 4.98 -7.85
N SER A 259 -6.63 6.09 -7.12
CA SER A 259 -5.54 7.04 -7.37
C SER A 259 -4.17 6.46 -7.04
N GLN A 260 -4.07 5.39 -6.26
CA GLN A 260 -2.82 4.66 -6.10
C GLN A 260 -2.47 3.87 -7.37
N GLN A 261 -3.42 3.06 -7.84
CA GLN A 261 -3.16 2.02 -8.85
C GLN A 261 -3.27 2.55 -10.28
N LEU A 262 -4.29 3.37 -10.55
CA LEU A 262 -4.56 3.96 -11.86
C LEU A 262 -3.68 5.19 -12.17
N THR A 263 -2.68 5.47 -11.34
CA THR A 263 -1.59 6.39 -11.72
C THR A 263 -0.74 5.86 -12.87
N GLY A 264 -0.69 4.53 -13.06
CA GLY A 264 0.24 3.88 -13.98
C GLY A 264 1.53 3.36 -13.31
N ILE A 265 1.65 3.43 -11.98
CA ILE A 265 2.85 2.93 -11.29
C ILE A 265 3.11 1.44 -11.52
N ASN A 266 2.07 0.60 -11.57
CA ASN A 266 2.25 -0.83 -11.84
C ASN A 266 2.70 -1.10 -13.27
N ALA A 267 2.36 -0.21 -14.21
CA ALA A 267 2.90 -0.32 -15.56
C ALA A 267 4.43 -0.17 -15.53
N VAL A 268 4.96 0.74 -14.71
CA VAL A 268 6.39 0.85 -14.45
C VAL A 268 6.91 -0.41 -13.74
N PHE A 269 6.29 -0.87 -12.67
CA PHE A 269 6.81 -2.03 -11.93
C PHE A 269 6.79 -3.34 -12.71
N TYR A 270 5.77 -3.57 -13.54
CA TYR A 270 5.62 -4.79 -14.33
C TYR A 270 6.35 -4.74 -15.67
N TYR A 271 6.48 -3.56 -16.27
CA TYR A 271 6.90 -3.42 -17.67
C TYR A 271 7.99 -2.37 -17.91
N SER A 272 8.65 -1.82 -16.88
CA SER A 272 9.69 -0.79 -17.06
C SER A 272 10.82 -1.20 -18.01
N THR A 273 11.24 -2.47 -17.98
CA THR A 273 12.31 -2.95 -18.87
C THR A 273 11.87 -2.81 -20.32
N GLY A 274 10.67 -3.30 -20.65
CA GLY A 274 10.08 -3.15 -21.99
C GLY A 274 9.80 -1.69 -22.37
N LEU A 275 9.40 -0.85 -21.41
CA LEU A 275 9.18 0.59 -21.60
C LEU A 275 10.48 1.31 -21.98
N PHE A 276 11.57 1.07 -21.25
CA PHE A 276 12.87 1.67 -21.55
C PHE A 276 13.43 1.19 -22.89
N MET A 277 13.25 -0.10 -23.21
CA MET A 277 13.60 -0.61 -24.55
C MET A 277 12.79 0.07 -25.65
N SER A 278 11.48 0.28 -25.43
CA SER A 278 10.61 0.99 -26.38
C SER A 278 10.98 2.47 -26.53
N ALA A 279 11.61 3.06 -25.51
CA ALA A 279 12.15 4.42 -25.56
C ALA A 279 13.49 4.53 -26.30
N GLY A 280 14.09 3.40 -26.70
CA GLY A 280 15.33 3.34 -27.48
C GLY A 280 16.57 2.93 -26.68
N LEU A 281 16.44 2.56 -25.41
CA LEU A 281 17.58 2.04 -24.64
C LEU A 281 17.94 0.62 -25.09
N SER A 282 19.23 0.30 -25.05
CA SER A 282 19.69 -1.08 -25.19
C SER A 282 19.17 -1.94 -24.04
N GLU A 283 19.10 -3.25 -24.25
CA GLU A 283 18.57 -4.19 -23.27
C GLU A 283 19.34 -4.14 -21.95
N ALA A 284 20.67 -4.14 -22.00
CA ALA A 284 21.52 -4.04 -20.81
C ALA A 284 21.27 -2.75 -20.01
N VAL A 285 21.18 -1.60 -20.68
CA VAL A 285 20.95 -0.31 -20.00
C VAL A 285 19.52 -0.22 -19.47
N SER A 286 18.54 -0.83 -20.16
CA SER A 286 17.14 -0.91 -19.70
C SER A 286 17.02 -1.68 -18.39
N HIS A 287 17.77 -2.78 -18.22
CA HIS A 287 17.82 -3.51 -16.95
C HIS A 287 18.40 -2.65 -15.81
N TYR A 288 19.50 -1.91 -16.05
CA TYR A 288 20.06 -1.00 -15.04
C TYR A 288 19.12 0.16 -14.71
N ALA A 289 18.41 0.71 -15.70
CA ALA A 289 17.41 1.76 -15.47
C ALA A 289 16.22 1.23 -14.63
N THR A 290 15.76 0.01 -14.89
CA THR A 290 14.77 -0.69 -14.05
C THR A 290 15.27 -0.86 -12.61
N MET A 291 16.53 -1.23 -12.39
CA MET A 291 17.08 -1.27 -11.03
C MET A 291 17.07 0.12 -10.36
N GLY A 292 17.33 1.18 -11.12
CA GLY A 292 17.23 2.56 -10.66
C GLY A 292 15.85 2.88 -10.08
N VAL A 293 14.77 2.37 -10.70
CA VAL A 293 13.40 2.48 -10.14
C VAL A 293 13.33 1.86 -8.75
N GLY A 294 13.88 0.65 -8.57
CA GLY A 294 13.90 -0.03 -7.27
C GLY A 294 14.71 0.72 -6.21
N VAL A 295 15.89 1.24 -6.57
CA VAL A 295 16.75 2.00 -5.64
C VAL A 295 16.04 3.28 -5.19
N ILE A 296 15.47 4.03 -6.13
CA ILE A 296 14.71 5.25 -5.81
C ILE A 296 13.51 4.93 -4.94
N MET A 297 12.79 3.85 -5.20
CA MET A 297 11.66 3.43 -4.36
C MET A 297 12.08 3.22 -2.91
N VAL A 298 13.20 2.53 -2.66
CA VAL A 298 13.71 2.30 -1.30
C VAL A 298 14.11 3.62 -0.63
N VAL A 299 14.93 4.42 -1.31
CA VAL A 299 15.42 5.71 -0.78
C VAL A 299 14.25 6.64 -0.48
N MET A 300 13.32 6.81 -1.42
CA MET A 300 12.19 7.72 -1.24
C MET A 300 11.16 7.21 -0.25
N THR A 301 11.04 5.90 -0.06
CA THR A 301 10.23 5.33 1.03
C THR A 301 10.81 5.69 2.40
N LEU A 302 12.13 5.67 2.57
CA LEU A 302 12.75 6.13 3.81
C LEU A 302 12.56 7.63 4.03
N VAL A 303 12.61 8.43 2.96
CA VAL A 303 12.39 9.89 3.01
C VAL A 303 10.93 10.24 3.29
N SER A 304 9.96 9.47 2.77
CA SER A 304 8.54 9.79 2.93
C SER A 304 8.06 9.63 4.38
N ILE A 305 8.72 8.77 5.17
CA ILE A 305 8.39 8.54 6.59
C ILE A 305 8.40 9.84 7.40
N PRO A 306 9.54 10.54 7.58
CA PRO A 306 9.56 11.79 8.35
C PRO A 306 8.76 12.91 7.68
N LEU A 307 8.54 12.82 6.36
CA LEU A 307 7.77 13.80 5.61
C LEU A 307 6.27 13.71 5.95
N MET A 308 5.72 12.50 6.10
CA MET A 308 4.32 12.27 6.46
C MET A 308 3.96 12.87 7.81
N ASP A 309 4.89 12.84 8.76
CA ASP A 309 4.71 13.43 10.08
C ASP A 309 4.80 14.96 10.04
N ARG A 310 5.55 15.55 9.10
CA ARG A 310 5.76 17.00 9.01
C ARG A 310 4.75 17.73 8.12
N ALA A 311 4.55 17.27 6.88
CA ALA A 311 3.80 18.01 5.86
C ALA A 311 2.29 17.77 5.83
N GLY A 312 1.80 16.68 6.45
CA GLY A 312 0.38 16.30 6.38
C GLY A 312 0.06 15.38 5.19
N ARG A 313 -1.06 14.66 5.30
CA ARG A 313 -1.41 13.58 4.38
C ARG A 313 -1.93 14.12 3.05
N ARG A 314 -2.83 15.11 3.11
CA ARG A 314 -3.45 15.68 1.91
C ARG A 314 -2.40 16.38 1.04
N THR A 315 -1.52 17.15 1.67
CA THR A 315 -0.46 17.91 1.01
C THR A 315 0.47 16.98 0.22
N LEU A 316 0.99 15.92 0.85
CA LEU A 316 1.89 14.97 0.20
C LEU A 316 1.22 14.19 -0.92
N HIS A 317 -0.06 13.82 -0.76
CA HIS A 317 -0.80 13.15 -1.82
C HIS A 317 -0.95 14.06 -3.06
N LEU A 318 -1.26 15.34 -2.86
CA LEU A 318 -1.38 16.32 -3.94
C LEU A 318 -0.05 16.60 -4.64
N TYR A 319 1.04 16.76 -3.90
CA TYR A 319 2.38 16.92 -4.49
C TYR A 319 2.80 15.67 -5.27
N GLY A 320 2.52 14.48 -4.74
CA GLY A 320 2.81 13.23 -5.44
C GLY A 320 2.01 13.10 -6.74
N LEU A 321 0.69 13.28 -6.70
CA LEU A 321 -0.14 13.23 -7.91
C LEU A 321 0.25 14.32 -8.94
N GLY A 322 0.53 15.54 -8.48
CA GLY A 322 0.92 16.65 -9.35
C GLY A 322 2.28 16.44 -10.01
N GLY A 323 3.26 15.93 -9.25
CA GLY A 323 4.57 15.60 -9.81
C GLY A 323 4.50 14.42 -10.78
N MET A 324 3.71 13.39 -10.47
CA MET A 324 3.45 12.28 -11.40
C MET A 324 2.79 12.75 -12.69
N PHE A 325 1.83 13.68 -12.61
CA PHE A 325 1.17 14.27 -13.79
C PHE A 325 2.17 15.00 -14.70
N ILE A 326 3.07 15.79 -14.13
CA ILE A 326 4.10 16.50 -14.90
C ILE A 326 5.07 15.48 -15.52
N CYS A 327 5.51 14.48 -14.75
CA CYS A 327 6.43 13.46 -15.24
C CYS A 327 5.81 12.61 -16.35
N SER A 328 4.51 12.27 -16.28
CA SER A 328 3.83 11.48 -17.32
C SER A 328 3.70 12.24 -18.65
N ILE A 329 3.57 13.57 -18.59
CA ILE A 329 3.67 14.43 -19.78
C ILE A 329 5.07 14.33 -20.39
N PHE A 330 6.12 14.46 -19.58
CA PHE A 330 7.50 14.35 -20.08
C PHE A 330 7.83 12.94 -20.62
N ILE A 331 7.31 11.88 -20.00
CA ILE A 331 7.41 10.51 -20.56
C ILE A 331 6.77 10.48 -21.95
N THR A 332 5.55 10.98 -22.10
CA THR A 332 4.85 10.99 -23.40
C THR A 332 5.59 11.82 -24.44
N ILE A 333 6.05 13.04 -24.09
CA ILE A 333 6.85 13.88 -24.98
C ILE A 333 8.12 13.15 -25.40
N SER A 334 8.83 12.52 -24.45
CA SER A 334 10.08 11.80 -24.74
C SER A 334 9.86 10.66 -25.74
N LEU A 335 8.75 9.92 -25.62
CA LEU A 335 8.42 8.83 -26.54
C LEU A 335 8.08 9.34 -27.95
N LEU A 336 7.47 10.52 -28.06
CA LEU A 336 7.10 11.12 -29.35
C LEU A 336 8.31 11.69 -30.11
N VAL A 337 9.25 12.32 -29.40
CA VAL A 337 10.38 13.03 -30.03
C VAL A 337 11.69 12.24 -30.02
N LYS A 338 11.68 10.98 -29.56
CA LYS A 338 12.87 10.10 -29.50
C LYS A 338 13.59 9.93 -30.85
N PHE A 339 12.85 10.02 -31.97
CA PHE A 339 13.42 9.88 -33.31
C PHE A 339 14.18 11.13 -33.79
N LEU A 340 13.98 12.28 -33.13
CA LEU A 340 14.62 13.54 -33.50
C LEU A 340 15.99 13.71 -32.85
N TYR A 341 16.17 13.21 -31.63
CA TYR A 341 17.41 13.38 -30.87
C TYR A 341 17.69 12.21 -29.93
N GLU A 342 18.89 11.63 -29.98
CA GLU A 342 19.30 10.51 -29.12
C GLU A 342 19.26 10.84 -27.62
N TRP A 343 19.49 12.10 -27.24
CA TRP A 343 19.51 12.50 -25.83
C TRP A 343 18.12 12.41 -25.16
N VAL A 344 17.03 12.42 -25.94
CA VAL A 344 15.65 12.36 -25.45
C VAL A 344 15.35 11.02 -24.77
N THR A 345 16.05 9.96 -25.15
CA THR A 345 15.94 8.66 -24.47
C THR A 345 16.33 8.76 -22.99
N TYR A 346 17.32 9.59 -22.63
CA TYR A 346 17.68 9.85 -21.24
C TYR A 346 16.60 10.68 -20.50
N LEU A 347 15.92 11.59 -21.21
CA LEU A 347 14.78 12.33 -20.65
C LEU A 347 13.66 11.37 -20.25
N SER A 348 13.40 10.32 -21.03
CA SER A 348 12.42 9.27 -20.69
C SER A 348 12.78 8.59 -19.37
N VAL A 349 14.05 8.18 -19.21
CA VAL A 349 14.56 7.55 -17.98
C VAL A 349 14.41 8.50 -16.78
N VAL A 350 14.91 9.73 -16.88
CA VAL A 350 14.82 10.71 -15.78
C VAL A 350 13.38 11.01 -15.41
N SER A 351 12.48 11.09 -16.40
CA SER A 351 11.05 11.33 -16.16
C SER A 351 10.37 10.15 -15.48
N THR A 352 10.67 8.90 -15.88
CA THR A 352 10.16 7.70 -15.22
C THR A 352 10.71 7.57 -13.80
N LEU A 353 11.99 7.85 -13.58
CA LEU A 353 12.58 7.83 -12.23
C LEU A 353 11.96 8.92 -11.34
N SER A 354 11.74 10.13 -11.86
CA SER A 354 11.07 11.21 -11.15
C SER A 354 9.59 10.89 -10.85
N PHE A 355 8.90 10.24 -11.78
CA PHE A 355 7.54 9.74 -11.57
C PHE A 355 7.46 8.80 -10.37
N VAL A 356 8.45 7.91 -10.23
CA VAL A 356 8.58 6.97 -9.11
C VAL A 356 8.88 7.71 -7.80
N VAL A 357 9.73 8.75 -7.82
CA VAL A 357 9.97 9.62 -6.66
C VAL A 357 8.65 10.20 -6.13
N PHE A 358 7.86 10.81 -7.01
CA PHE A 358 6.60 11.44 -6.61
C PHE A 358 5.55 10.43 -6.14
N PHE A 359 5.52 9.23 -6.71
CA PHE A 359 4.68 8.14 -6.22
C PHE A 359 5.03 7.76 -4.77
N ALA A 360 6.32 7.57 -4.48
CA ALA A 360 6.81 7.15 -3.18
C ALA A 360 6.56 8.18 -2.07
N ILE A 361 6.49 9.48 -2.42
CA ILE A 361 6.22 10.56 -1.47
C ILE A 361 4.78 10.56 -0.95
N GLY A 362 3.79 10.19 -1.79
CA GLY A 362 2.39 10.38 -1.44
C GLY A 362 1.47 9.21 -1.83
N PRO A 363 1.15 9.02 -3.12
CA PRO A 363 0.19 8.00 -3.58
C PRO A 363 0.50 6.56 -3.13
N GLY A 364 1.74 6.23 -2.79
CA GLY A 364 2.12 4.89 -2.31
C GLY A 364 1.55 4.50 -0.94
N SER A 365 1.67 5.34 0.08
CA SER A 365 1.32 4.99 1.47
C SER A 365 0.03 5.66 1.97
N ILE A 366 -0.25 6.87 1.50
CA ILE A 366 -1.31 7.73 2.04
C ILE A 366 -2.73 7.15 1.84
N PRO A 367 -3.08 6.52 0.70
CA PRO A 367 -4.40 5.92 0.53
C PRO A 367 -4.80 4.94 1.64
N TRP A 368 -3.87 4.10 2.09
CA TRP A 368 -4.11 3.15 3.17
C TRP A 368 -4.31 3.85 4.51
N MET A 369 -3.50 4.87 4.78
CA MET A 369 -3.54 5.60 6.04
C MET A 369 -4.82 6.44 6.16
N ILE A 370 -5.19 7.18 5.11
CA ILE A 370 -6.45 7.94 5.07
C ILE A 370 -7.65 7.01 5.21
N THR A 371 -7.64 5.83 4.57
CA THR A 371 -8.74 4.87 4.73
C THR A 371 -8.88 4.42 6.19
N ALA A 372 -7.78 4.20 6.92
CA ALA A 372 -7.84 3.85 8.34
C ALA A 372 -8.28 5.02 9.24
N GLU A 373 -7.86 6.25 8.90
CA GLU A 373 -8.15 7.49 9.64
C GLU A 373 -9.58 8.04 9.40
N LEU A 374 -10.24 7.68 8.29
CA LEU A 374 -11.58 8.17 7.93
C LEU A 374 -12.75 7.47 8.66
N PHE A 375 -12.53 6.27 9.20
CA PHE A 375 -13.58 5.43 9.76
C PHE A 375 -13.34 5.11 11.23
N SER A 376 -14.39 5.20 12.03
CA SER A 376 -14.42 4.74 13.43
C SER A 376 -14.37 3.20 13.52
N HIS A 377 -14.34 2.66 14.73
CA HIS A 377 -14.06 1.24 14.97
C HIS A 377 -15.08 0.30 14.32
N GLY A 378 -16.37 0.64 14.35
CA GLY A 378 -17.44 -0.20 13.77
C GLY A 378 -17.36 -0.39 12.24
N PRO A 379 -17.36 0.69 11.43
CA PRO A 379 -17.34 0.58 9.97
C PRO A 379 -15.95 0.36 9.35
N ARG A 380 -14.85 0.64 10.06
CA ARG A 380 -13.48 0.57 9.52
C ARG A 380 -13.12 -0.79 8.90
N PRO A 381 -13.40 -1.96 9.52
CA PRO A 381 -13.06 -3.25 8.91
C PRO A 381 -13.74 -3.47 7.55
N ALA A 382 -15.02 -3.10 7.42
CA ALA A 382 -15.77 -3.21 6.17
C ALA A 382 -15.26 -2.22 5.12
N ALA A 383 -14.98 -0.97 5.51
CA ALA A 383 -14.41 0.04 4.62
C ALA A 383 -13.01 -0.37 4.09
N MET A 384 -12.16 -0.90 4.96
CA MET A 384 -10.85 -1.45 4.58
C MET A 384 -10.98 -2.62 3.62
N SER A 385 -11.97 -3.51 3.81
CA SER A 385 -12.22 -4.63 2.89
C SER A 385 -12.63 -4.15 1.49
N ILE A 386 -13.49 -3.11 1.40
CA ILE A 386 -13.85 -2.48 0.12
C ILE A 386 -12.61 -1.84 -0.52
N ALA A 387 -11.80 -1.13 0.27
CA ALA A 387 -10.57 -0.49 -0.21
C ALA A 387 -9.58 -1.52 -0.78
N VAL A 388 -9.37 -2.65 -0.10
CA VAL A 388 -8.56 -3.78 -0.58
C VAL A 388 -9.10 -4.32 -1.90
N PHE A 389 -10.41 -4.57 -2.00
CA PHE A 389 -11.04 -5.06 -3.23
C PHE A 389 -10.82 -4.10 -4.41
N VAL A 390 -11.06 -2.80 -4.19
CA VAL A 390 -10.88 -1.76 -5.22
C VAL A 390 -9.42 -1.65 -5.63
N ASN A 391 -8.49 -1.67 -4.67
CA ASN A 391 -7.06 -1.60 -4.94
C ASN A 391 -6.59 -2.76 -5.83
N TRP A 392 -6.91 -4.01 -5.44
CA TRP A 392 -6.51 -5.18 -6.23
C TRP A 392 -7.23 -5.27 -7.58
N SER A 393 -8.47 -4.81 -7.67
CA SER A 393 -9.21 -4.75 -8.95
C SER A 393 -8.59 -3.74 -9.91
N ALA A 394 -8.19 -2.56 -9.42
CA ALA A 394 -7.51 -1.56 -10.22
C ALA A 394 -6.11 -2.03 -10.64
N ASN A 395 -5.38 -2.71 -9.75
CA ASN A 395 -4.10 -3.35 -10.07
C ASN A 395 -4.26 -4.39 -11.18
N PHE A 396 -5.24 -5.29 -11.06
CA PHE A 396 -5.59 -6.28 -12.09
C PHE A 396 -5.87 -5.61 -13.44
N LEU A 397 -6.69 -4.57 -13.45
CA LEU A 397 -7.04 -3.85 -14.66
C LEU A 397 -5.81 -3.24 -15.35
N VAL A 398 -4.93 -2.57 -14.61
CA VAL A 398 -3.70 -2.00 -15.16
C VAL A 398 -2.77 -3.09 -15.70
N GLY A 399 -2.58 -4.18 -14.95
CA GLY A 399 -1.72 -5.29 -15.36
C GLY A 399 -2.20 -5.95 -16.66
N LEU A 400 -3.52 -6.10 -16.83
CA LEU A 400 -4.12 -6.72 -18.01
C LEU A 400 -4.19 -5.78 -19.21
N VAL A 401 -4.61 -4.53 -19.01
CA VAL A 401 -4.90 -3.60 -20.11
C VAL A 401 -3.65 -2.89 -20.61
N PHE A 402 -2.62 -2.68 -19.77
CA PHE A 402 -1.47 -1.87 -20.14
C PHE A 402 -0.72 -2.37 -21.40
N PRO A 403 -0.42 -3.67 -21.58
CA PRO A 403 0.26 -4.12 -22.81
C PRO A 403 -0.56 -3.85 -24.09
N GLN A 404 -1.87 -4.07 -24.03
CA GLN A 404 -2.78 -3.78 -25.14
C GLN A 404 -2.88 -2.27 -25.41
N MET A 405 -2.95 -1.48 -24.34
CA MET A 405 -2.92 -0.02 -24.42
C MET A 405 -1.60 0.49 -25.03
N GLN A 406 -0.47 -0.10 -24.65
CA GLN A 406 0.84 0.25 -25.21
C GLN A 406 0.91 -0.03 -26.71
N ARG A 407 0.27 -1.10 -27.19
CA ARG A 407 0.20 -1.42 -28.62
C ARG A 407 -0.70 -0.45 -29.40
N VAL A 408 -1.86 -0.09 -28.86
CA VAL A 408 -2.83 0.78 -29.54
C VAL A 408 -2.42 2.25 -29.52
N PHE A 409 -1.92 2.72 -28.38
CA PHE A 409 -1.54 4.12 -28.19
C PHE A 409 -0.06 4.38 -28.51
N GLU A 410 0.77 3.34 -28.63
CA GLU A 410 2.20 3.44 -28.92
C GLU A 410 2.90 4.47 -28.02
N ASN A 411 3.42 5.55 -28.61
CA ASN A 411 4.11 6.64 -27.92
C ASN A 411 3.19 7.46 -27.00
N TYR A 412 1.86 7.35 -27.13
CA TYR A 412 0.84 7.98 -26.29
C TYR A 412 0.39 7.11 -25.11
N SER A 413 1.04 5.97 -24.86
CA SER A 413 0.64 4.99 -23.83
C SER A 413 0.50 5.54 -22.41
N PHE A 414 1.18 6.64 -22.04
CA PHE A 414 1.05 7.30 -20.74
C PHE A 414 -0.01 8.41 -20.67
N LEU A 415 -0.61 8.78 -21.81
CA LEU A 415 -1.61 9.85 -21.86
C LEU A 415 -2.90 9.51 -21.07
N PRO A 416 -3.45 8.27 -21.12
CA PRO A 416 -4.60 7.90 -20.29
C PRO A 416 -4.33 8.05 -18.79
N PHE A 417 -3.14 7.66 -18.33
CA PHE A 417 -2.72 7.86 -16.94
C PHE A 417 -2.61 9.34 -16.59
N THR A 418 -2.11 10.17 -17.51
CA THR A 418 -2.01 11.63 -17.33
C THR A 418 -3.40 12.25 -17.10
N GLY A 419 -4.41 11.85 -17.88
CA GLY A 419 -5.79 12.28 -17.69
C GLY A 419 -6.36 11.85 -16.33
N LEU A 420 -6.13 10.60 -15.93
CA LEU A 420 -6.58 10.09 -14.64
C LEU A 420 -5.88 10.80 -13.46
N LEU A 421 -4.58 11.07 -13.56
CA LEU A 421 -3.83 11.83 -12.57
C LEU A 421 -4.43 13.23 -12.35
N ALA A 422 -4.82 13.93 -13.42
CA ALA A 422 -5.50 15.22 -13.31
C ALA A 422 -6.85 15.10 -12.58
N ILE A 423 -7.66 14.09 -12.92
CA ILE A 423 -8.93 13.82 -12.25
C ILE A 423 -8.73 13.55 -10.76
N PHE A 424 -7.79 12.68 -10.41
CA PHE A 424 -7.49 12.35 -9.01
C PHE A 424 -6.92 13.53 -8.24
N TRP A 425 -6.09 14.36 -8.89
CA TRP A 425 -5.56 15.58 -8.27
C TRP A 425 -6.68 16.56 -7.95
N ILE A 426 -7.58 16.82 -8.91
CA ILE A 426 -8.74 17.71 -8.72
C ILE A 426 -9.66 17.17 -7.62
N PHE A 427 -9.96 15.87 -7.64
CA PHE A 427 -10.76 15.24 -6.59
C PHE A 427 -10.10 15.38 -5.22
N SER A 428 -8.81 15.06 -5.13
CA SER A 428 -8.05 15.14 -3.88
C SER A 428 -7.97 16.56 -3.35
N TYR A 429 -7.84 17.55 -4.25
CA TYR A 429 -7.81 18.95 -3.88
C TYR A 429 -9.17 19.41 -3.33
N ARG A 430 -10.28 18.91 -3.87
CA ARG A 430 -11.62 19.37 -3.47
C ARG A 430 -12.26 18.60 -2.33
N LYS A 431 -12.00 17.30 -2.22
CA LYS A 431 -12.79 16.38 -1.36
C LYS A 431 -12.02 15.67 -0.28
N VAL A 432 -10.69 15.52 -0.40
CA VAL A 432 -9.90 14.82 0.62
C VAL A 432 -9.60 15.78 1.77
N PRO A 433 -10.02 15.48 3.02
CA PRO A 433 -9.68 16.30 4.17
C PRO A 433 -8.23 16.06 4.61
N GLU A 434 -7.67 17.00 5.38
CA GLU A 434 -6.45 16.72 6.13
C GLU A 434 -6.81 15.96 7.41
N THR A 435 -6.16 14.81 7.61
CA THR A 435 -6.41 13.89 8.73
C THR A 435 -5.31 13.93 9.79
N LYS A 436 -4.17 14.57 9.50
CA LYS A 436 -3.05 14.70 10.44
C LYS A 436 -3.50 15.34 11.77
N ASN A 437 -3.17 14.67 12.88
CA ASN A 437 -3.42 15.12 14.25
C ASN A 437 -4.90 15.42 14.56
N ARG A 438 -5.82 14.69 13.92
CA ARG A 438 -7.26 14.81 14.17
C ARG A 438 -7.86 13.51 14.67
N THR A 439 -8.85 13.62 15.55
CA THR A 439 -9.62 12.45 15.99
C THR A 439 -10.66 12.03 14.94
N PHE A 440 -11.20 10.82 15.07
CA PHE A 440 -12.26 10.34 14.19
C PHE A 440 -13.50 11.24 14.25
N GLU A 441 -13.84 11.74 15.43
CA GLU A 441 -15.00 12.62 15.64
C GLU A 441 -14.82 13.97 14.95
N GLU A 442 -13.59 14.52 14.99
CA GLU A 442 -13.24 15.76 14.31
C GLU A 442 -13.33 15.61 12.79
N ILE A 443 -12.81 14.50 12.26
CA ILE A 443 -12.89 14.18 10.83
C ILE A 443 -14.36 13.98 10.41
N ALA A 444 -15.14 13.23 11.18
CA ALA A 444 -16.58 13.05 10.94
C ALA A 444 -17.36 14.38 10.99
N ALA A 445 -16.95 15.32 11.86
CA ALA A 445 -17.55 16.64 11.93
C ALA A 445 -17.29 17.49 10.66
N LEU A 446 -16.17 17.28 9.95
CA LEU A 446 -15.91 17.95 8.68
C LEU A 446 -16.94 17.57 7.62
N PHE A 447 -17.30 16.28 7.55
CA PHE A 447 -18.29 15.79 6.60
C PHE A 447 -19.71 16.26 6.95
N ARG A 448 -20.05 16.38 8.24
CA ARG A 448 -21.33 16.96 8.69
C ARG A 448 -21.47 18.44 8.38
N ARG A 449 -20.36 19.20 8.35
CA ARG A 449 -20.38 20.63 7.99
C ARG A 449 -20.64 20.86 6.49
N GLU A 450 -20.19 19.97 5.60
CA GLU A 450 -20.46 20.09 4.16
C GLU A 450 -21.94 19.84 3.80
N GLU A 451 -22.68 19.08 4.60
CA GLU A 451 -24.13 18.85 4.39
C GLU A 451 -25.00 20.07 4.78
N VAL A 452 -24.47 21.05 5.51
CA VAL A 452 -25.21 22.24 5.95
C VAL A 452 -24.90 23.43 5.05
N VAL A 453 -25.35 23.40 3.78
CA VAL A 453 -25.39 24.61 2.92
C VAL A 453 -26.68 24.67 2.07
N ASN A 454 -27.46 25.72 2.37
CA ASN A 454 -28.54 26.41 1.65
C ASN A 454 -29.92 25.74 1.46
N VAL A 455 -30.86 26.15 2.32
CA VAL A 455 -32.27 26.27 1.96
C VAL A 455 -32.70 27.73 2.23
N ASN A 456 -33.08 28.45 1.18
CA ASN A 456 -33.78 29.75 1.23
C ASN A 456 -33.06 30.93 1.93
N GLY A 457 -31.74 31.07 1.75
CA GLY A 457 -31.03 32.32 2.10
C GLY A 457 -30.89 32.62 3.60
N LEU A 458 -31.20 31.67 4.48
CA LEU A 458 -30.93 31.77 5.91
C LEU A 458 -29.92 30.70 6.33
N THR A 459 -28.74 31.16 6.78
CA THR A 459 -27.72 30.29 7.38
C THR A 459 -28.13 29.97 8.82
N THR A 460 -28.84 28.87 9.05
CA THR A 460 -29.09 28.37 10.41
C THR A 460 -28.07 27.32 10.79
N VAL A 461 -27.15 27.69 11.68
CA VAL A 461 -26.26 26.75 12.36
C VAL A 461 -27.06 26.03 13.45
N VAL A 462 -27.52 24.81 13.17
CA VAL A 462 -28.03 23.94 14.23
C VAL A 462 -26.83 23.31 14.94
N GLN A 463 -26.35 23.96 16.01
CA GLN A 463 -25.50 23.28 16.98
C GLN A 463 -26.34 22.22 17.70
N ARG A 464 -26.26 20.96 17.28
CA ARG A 464 -26.52 19.87 18.22
C ARG A 464 -25.33 19.83 19.17
N LYS A 465 -25.55 20.25 20.42
CA LYS A 465 -24.59 20.03 21.51
C LYS A 465 -24.17 18.54 21.47
N PRO A 466 -22.86 18.24 21.58
CA PRO A 466 -22.45 16.86 21.81
C PRO A 466 -23.09 16.37 23.13
N PRO A 467 -23.38 15.07 23.28
CA PRO A 467 -23.77 14.54 24.57
C PRO A 467 -22.64 14.87 25.57
N VAL A 468 -23.02 15.49 26.68
CA VAL A 468 -22.11 15.77 27.78
C VAL A 468 -21.65 14.43 28.35
N VAL A 469 -20.45 14.00 27.97
CA VAL A 469 -19.73 12.95 28.69
C VAL A 469 -19.06 13.65 29.86
N HIS A 470 -19.49 13.31 31.08
CA HIS A 470 -18.83 13.77 32.30
C HIS A 470 -17.40 13.22 32.35
N HIS A 471 -16.42 14.01 31.92
CA HIS A 471 -15.02 13.81 32.27
C HIS A 471 -14.64 14.81 33.37
N GLN A 472 -14.99 14.49 34.61
CA GLN A 472 -14.38 15.10 35.80
C GLN A 472 -12.94 14.58 35.94
N SER A 473 -12.01 15.14 35.16
CA SER A 473 -10.56 14.99 35.40
C SER A 473 -9.68 15.80 34.44
N ALA A 474 -10.22 16.31 33.33
CA ALA A 474 -9.41 17.04 32.33
C ALA A 474 -9.34 18.56 32.55
N GLU A 475 -10.28 19.17 33.29
CA GLU A 475 -10.30 20.63 33.50
C GLU A 475 -9.22 21.11 34.49
N LEU A 476 -8.81 20.28 35.46
CA LEU A 476 -7.82 20.70 36.46
C LEU A 476 -6.39 20.83 35.91
N VAL A 477 -6.03 20.06 34.87
CA VAL A 477 -4.67 20.12 34.29
C VAL A 477 -4.51 21.26 33.28
N ALA A 478 -5.61 21.70 32.67
CA ALA A 478 -5.62 22.82 31.71
C ALA A 478 -5.64 24.20 32.39
N GLU A 479 -6.23 24.31 33.58
CA GLU A 479 -6.20 25.55 34.37
C GLU A 479 -4.82 25.81 34.98
N GLU A 480 -4.11 24.78 35.45
CA GLU A 480 -2.78 24.94 36.07
C GLU A 480 -1.71 25.44 35.08
N LYS A 481 -1.73 25.00 33.82
CA LYS A 481 -0.77 25.45 32.79
C LYS A 481 -1.04 26.85 32.25
N ASN A 482 -2.30 27.31 32.29
CA ASN A 482 -2.64 28.65 31.83
C ASN A 482 -2.31 29.73 32.88
N LEU A 483 -2.27 29.38 34.17
CA LEU A 483 -1.86 30.30 35.24
C LEU A 483 -0.34 30.58 35.25
N GLU A 484 0.51 29.60 34.91
CA GLU A 484 1.96 29.81 34.85
C GLU A 484 2.41 30.69 33.67
N THR A 485 1.61 30.77 32.60
CA THR A 485 2.00 31.52 31.39
C THR A 485 1.58 33.00 31.43
N TYR A 486 0.57 33.36 32.24
CA TYR A 486 0.11 34.75 32.40
C TYR A 486 0.75 35.48 33.60
N GLY A 487 1.48 34.78 34.48
CA GLY A 487 2.18 35.36 35.63
C GLY A 487 3.50 36.08 35.31
N THR A 488 4.05 35.92 34.11
CA THR A 488 5.45 36.33 33.82
C THR A 488 5.58 37.60 32.98
N PHE A 489 4.48 38.29 32.65
CA PHE A 489 4.47 39.49 31.80
C PHE A 489 4.03 40.80 32.47
N LEU A 490 3.90 40.82 33.81
CA LEU A 490 3.38 41.99 34.55
C LEU A 490 4.29 42.56 35.65
N ILE A 491 5.61 42.31 35.60
CA ILE A 491 6.58 42.83 36.60
C ILE A 491 7.64 43.80 36.01
N TRP A 492 7.45 44.34 34.80
CA TRP A 492 8.45 45.27 34.21
C TRP A 492 7.89 46.59 33.67
N ALA A 493 6.97 47.21 34.41
CA ALA A 493 6.55 48.58 34.15
C ALA A 493 6.17 49.29 35.47
N ASN A 494 7.17 49.64 36.28
CA ASN A 494 7.10 50.71 37.28
C ASN A 494 8.52 51.03 37.79
N GLY A 495 9.22 51.95 37.10
CA GLY A 495 10.45 52.55 37.60
C GLY A 495 10.12 53.76 38.50
N PRO A 496 10.84 53.97 39.63
CA PRO A 496 10.59 55.10 40.51
C PRO A 496 11.26 56.38 39.99
N GLY A 497 10.55 57.50 40.08
CA GLY A 497 11.11 58.84 39.83
C GLY A 497 12.09 59.28 40.92
N PRO A 498 13.05 60.18 40.63
CA PRO A 498 14.13 60.51 41.55
C PRO A 498 13.70 61.57 42.58
N VAL A 499 14.17 61.39 43.81
CA VAL A 499 14.20 62.41 44.86
C VAL A 499 15.61 63.02 44.89
N ARG A 500 15.64 64.34 44.70
CA ARG A 500 16.75 65.31 44.82
C ARG A 500 17.80 65.36 43.72
#